data_AF-A0A967AZX6-F1
#
_entry.id   AF-A0A967AZX6-F1
#
_cell.length_a   1.000
_cell.length_b   1.000
_cell.length_c   1.000
_cell.angle_alpha   90.00
_cell.angle_beta   90.00
_cell.angle_gamma   90.00
#
_symmetry.space_group_name_H-M   'P 1'
#
loop_
_entity.id
_entity.type
_entity.pdbx_description
1 polymer ?
#
loop_
_entity_poly.entity_id
_entity_poly.type
_entity_poly.pdbx_seq_one_letter_code
_entity_poly.pdbx_strand_id
1 'polypeptide(L)'
;MSRTTREYLQEALMHFELARSHAAAGTVDQLVVDAVSMRLSAGIEVLARLDPELRAGLFGSDWALMWGCAIGLPMAICSSVEVSAA
;
A
#
# COMPACT_ATOMS: atom_id res chain seq x y z
N MET A 1 9.92 -22.34 -3.56
CA MET A 1 9.71 -21.88 -2.17
C MET A 1 8.88 -20.61 -2.25
N SER A 2 7.55 -20.74 -2.19
CA SER A 2 6.66 -19.59 -2.25
C SER A 2 6.72 -18.85 -0.92
N ARG A 3 7.02 -17.55 -0.93
CA ARG A 3 6.97 -16.72 0.28
C ARG A 3 5.58 -16.84 0.89
N THR A 4 5.52 -17.02 2.19
CA THR A 4 4.31 -17.10 2.98
C THR A 4 3.68 -15.71 3.12
N THR A 5 2.37 -15.66 3.32
CA THR A 5 1.61 -14.46 3.67
C THR A 5 2.28 -13.61 4.75
N ARG A 6 2.83 -14.27 5.79
CA ARG A 6 3.50 -13.59 6.90
C ARG A 6 4.76 -12.85 6.45
N GLU A 7 5.52 -13.42 5.52
CA GLU A 7 6.72 -12.79 4.97
C GLU A 7 6.36 -11.54 4.16
N TYR A 8 5.29 -11.59 3.36
CA TYR A 8 4.80 -10.40 2.64
C TYR A 8 4.30 -9.31 3.59
N LEU A 9 3.56 -9.67 4.64
CA LEU A 9 3.11 -8.70 5.65
C LEU A 9 4.30 -8.07 6.41
N GLN A 10 5.31 -8.86 6.75
CA GLN A 10 6.53 -8.35 7.37
C GLN A 10 7.32 -7.44 6.43
N GLU A 11 7.41 -7.78 5.15
CA GLU A 11 8.05 -6.97 4.12
C GLU A 11 7.33 -5.62 3.96
N ALA A 12 6.00 -5.62 3.85
CA ALA A 12 5.20 -4.40 3.81
C ALA A 12 5.37 -3.53 5.07
N LEU A 13 5.36 -4.14 6.25
CA LEU A 13 5.60 -3.44 7.53
C LEU A 13 6.99 -2.80 7.57
N MET A 14 8.05 -3.48 7.10
CA MET A 14 9.38 -2.88 7.01
C MET A 14 9.39 -1.62 6.14
N HIS A 15 8.65 -1.61 5.04
CA HIS A 15 8.52 -0.43 4.20
C HIS A 15 7.85 0.72 4.96
N PHE A 16 6.75 0.46 5.67
CA PHE A 16 6.05 1.49 6.45
C PHE A 16 6.87 2.02 7.63
N GLU A 17 7.63 1.16 8.30
CA GLU A 17 8.48 1.56 9.43
C GLU A 17 9.62 2.47 9.00
N LEU A 18 10.20 2.20 7.82
CA LEU A 18 11.19 3.07 7.20
C LEU A 18 10.57 4.39 6.75
N ALA A 19 9.37 4.38 6.17
CA ALA A 19 8.66 5.60 5.82
C ALA A 19 8.41 6.47 7.07
N ARG A 20 7.93 5.86 8.16
CA ARG A 20 7.73 6.53 9.45
C ARG A 20 9.03 7.09 10.02
N SER A 21 10.12 6.35 9.91
CA SER A 21 11.44 6.80 10.40
C SER A 21 11.96 8.01 9.63
N HIS A 22 11.78 8.06 8.31
CA HIS A 22 12.10 9.23 7.50
C HIS A 22 11.22 10.44 7.85
N ALA A 23 9.92 10.23 8.05
CA ALA A 23 9.00 11.30 8.47
C ALA A 23 9.29 11.83 9.89
N ALA A 24 9.73 10.96 10.80
CA ALA A 24 10.06 11.32 12.18
C ALA A 24 11.40 12.06 12.34
N ALA A 25 12.26 12.04 11.32
CA ALA A 25 13.57 12.70 11.35
C ALA A 25 13.47 14.25 11.38
N GLY A 26 12.28 14.82 11.24
CA GLY A 26 12.00 16.23 11.52
C GLY A 26 12.39 17.22 10.42
N THR A 27 13.10 16.77 9.38
CA THR A 27 13.38 17.54 8.17
C THR A 27 12.40 17.18 7.06
N VAL A 28 11.43 18.06 6.81
CA VAL A 28 10.51 17.95 5.67
C VAL A 28 11.20 18.55 4.44
N ASP A 29 12.18 17.82 3.91
CA ASP A 29 12.77 18.10 2.60
C ASP A 29 12.01 17.32 1.52
N GLN A 30 11.98 17.84 0.29
CA GLN A 30 11.37 17.21 -0.88
C GLN A 30 11.89 15.77 -1.05
N LEU A 31 13.19 15.55 -0.79
CA LEU A 31 13.82 14.23 -0.85
C LEU A 31 13.25 13.25 0.19
N VAL A 32 12.90 13.74 1.38
CA VAL A 32 12.27 12.92 2.43
C VAL A 32 10.84 12.57 2.04
N VAL A 33 10.09 13.53 1.48
CA VAL A 33 8.73 13.31 0.98
C VAL A 33 8.70 12.28 -0.15
N ASP A 34 9.63 12.36 -1.09
CA ASP A 34 9.75 11.40 -2.18
C ASP A 34 10.16 10.01 -1.67
N ALA A 35 11.11 9.95 -0.72
CA ALA A 35 11.51 8.70 -0.11
C ALA A 35 10.36 8.03 0.66
N VAL A 36 9.58 8.81 1.42
CA VAL A 36 8.37 8.33 2.12
C VAL A 36 7.34 7.82 1.12
N SER A 37 7.04 8.60 0.08
CA SER A 37 6.06 8.23 -0.95
C SER A 37 6.46 6.94 -1.68
N MET A 38 7.72 6.84 -2.11
CA MET A 38 8.25 5.63 -2.74
C MET A 38 8.17 4.41 -1.81
N ARG A 39 8.46 4.60 -0.52
CA ARG A 39 8.41 3.52 0.47
C ARG A 39 6.98 3.07 0.76
N LEU A 40 6.02 4.01 0.81
CA LEU A 40 4.59 3.70 0.93
C LEU A 40 4.08 2.93 -0.28
N SER A 41 4.39 3.38 -1.50
CA SER A 41 3.99 2.67 -2.72
C SER A 41 4.58 1.25 -2.77
N ALA A 42 5.85 1.08 -2.39
CA ALA A 42 6.47 -0.24 -2.32
C ALA A 42 5.80 -1.17 -1.28
N GLY A 43 5.47 -0.66 -0.08
CA GLY A 43 4.77 -1.43 0.94
C GLY A 43 3.37 -1.86 0.47
N ILE A 44 2.65 -0.96 -0.19
CA ILE A 44 1.32 -1.24 -0.74
C ILE A 44 1.42 -2.26 -1.89
N GLU A 45 2.41 -2.17 -2.79
CA GLU A 45 2.64 -3.16 -3.84
C GLU A 45 2.90 -4.56 -3.29
N VAL A 46 3.65 -4.68 -2.20
CA VAL A 46 3.85 -5.96 -1.50
C VAL A 46 2.53 -6.51 -0.95
N LEU A 47 1.67 -5.65 -0.40
CA LEU A 47 0.33 -6.05 0.04
C LEU A 47 -0.59 -6.46 -1.11
N ALA A 48 -0.43 -5.93 -2.33
CA ALA A 48 -1.18 -6.42 -3.50
C ALA A 48 -0.79 -7.82 -3.95
N ARG A 49 0.42 -8.28 -3.61
CA ARG A 49 0.86 -9.65 -3.90
C ARG A 49 0.27 -10.67 -2.93
N LEU A 50 -0.42 -10.22 -1.88
CA LEU A 50 -1.18 -11.09 -1.00
C LEU A 50 -2.37 -11.70 -1.74
N ASP A 51 -2.82 -12.83 -1.22
CA ASP A 51 -3.99 -13.51 -1.73
C ASP A 51 -5.22 -12.58 -1.70
N PRO A 52 -6.00 -12.47 -2.80
CA PRO A 52 -7.14 -11.55 -2.89
C PRO A 52 -8.19 -11.79 -1.81
N GLU A 53 -8.42 -13.04 -1.40
CA GLU A 53 -9.40 -13.38 -0.36
C GLU A 53 -8.92 -12.91 1.01
N LEU A 54 -7.64 -13.10 1.31
CA LEU A 54 -7.04 -12.62 2.54
C LEU A 54 -7.01 -11.09 2.60
N ARG A 55 -6.70 -10.44 1.47
CA ARG A 55 -6.66 -8.99 1.36
C ARG A 55 -8.04 -8.37 1.54
N ALA A 56 -9.08 -8.98 0.95
CA ALA A 56 -10.47 -8.60 1.18
C ALA A 56 -10.89 -8.83 2.64
N GLY A 57 -10.40 -9.89 3.29
CA GLY A 57 -10.66 -10.13 4.71
C GLY A 57 -9.94 -9.15 5.66
N LEU A 58 -8.74 -8.68 5.31
CA LEU A 58 -7.93 -7.78 6.13
C LEU A 58 -8.29 -6.30 5.96
N PHE A 59 -8.54 -5.88 4.72
CA PHE A 59 -8.71 -4.47 4.36
C PHE A 59 -10.10 -4.16 3.78
N GLY A 60 -10.89 -5.18 3.43
CA GLY A 60 -12.26 -4.99 2.94
C GLY A 60 -12.34 -4.08 1.72
N SER A 61 -13.36 -3.22 1.72
CA SER A 61 -13.59 -2.20 0.69
C SER A 61 -12.57 -1.06 0.71
N ASP A 62 -11.87 -0.84 1.84
CA ASP A 62 -10.87 0.22 1.98
C ASP A 62 -9.58 -0.07 1.20
N TRP A 63 -9.35 -1.34 0.84
CA TRP A 63 -8.21 -1.73 0.01
C TRP A 63 -8.15 -0.95 -1.32
N ALA A 64 -9.31 -0.76 -1.97
CA ALA A 64 -9.39 -0.04 -3.24
C ALA A 64 -8.95 1.43 -3.09
N LEU A 65 -9.26 2.04 -1.95
CA LEU A 65 -8.86 3.40 -1.60
C LEU A 65 -7.35 3.48 -1.30
N MET A 66 -6.83 2.53 -0.52
CA MET A 66 -5.39 2.45 -0.22
C MET A 66 -4.55 2.24 -1.48
N TRP A 67 -5.00 1.37 -2.38
CA TRP A 67 -4.33 1.12 -3.66
C TRP A 67 -4.38 2.34 -4.58
N GLY A 68 -5.55 3.00 -4.67
CA GLY A 68 -5.73 4.19 -5.51
C GLY A 68 -4.81 5.35 -5.14
N CYS A 69 -4.64 5.61 -3.83
CA CYS A 69 -3.70 6.62 -3.34
C CYS A 69 -2.24 6.28 -3.62
N ALA A 70 -1.87 4.99 -3.66
CA ALA A 70 -0.48 4.55 -3.82
C ALA A 70 0.06 4.70 -5.24
N ILE A 71 -0.82 4.67 -6.25
CA ILE A 71 -0.43 4.61 -7.66
C ILE A 71 -0.82 5.87 -8.45
N GLY A 72 -1.37 6.89 -7.77
CA GLY A 72 -1.73 8.17 -8.39
C GLY A 72 -2.76 8.03 -9.51
N LEU A 73 -3.58 6.97 -9.49
CA LEU A 73 -4.60 6.79 -10.51
C LEU A 73 -5.66 7.89 -10.40
N PRO A 74 -6.15 8.41 -11.53
CA PRO A 74 -7.33 9.24 -11.52
C PRO A 74 -8.48 8.44 -10.91
N MET A 75 -9.27 9.12 -10.06
CA MET A 75 -10.47 8.64 -9.36
C MET A 75 -11.49 7.87 -10.24
N ALA A 76 -11.32 7.92 -11.57
CA ALA A 76 -12.11 7.21 -12.58
C ALA A 76 -12.05 5.68 -12.49
N ILE A 77 -10.97 5.06 -11.98
CA ILE A 77 -10.90 3.60 -11.85
C ILE A 77 -11.62 3.11 -10.58
N CYS A 78 -11.72 3.93 -9.53
CA CYS A 78 -12.51 3.61 -8.33
C CYS A 78 -14.00 3.41 -8.67
N SER A 79 -14.55 4.18 -9.62
CA SER A 79 -15.94 4.04 -10.06
C SER A 79 -16.23 2.72 -10.78
N SER A 80 -15.22 2.05 -11.35
CA SER A 80 -15.43 0.77 -12.06
C SER A 80 -15.44 -0.44 -11.13
N VAL A 81 -14.94 -0.31 -9.89
CA VAL A 81 -14.96 -1.38 -8.88
C VAL A 81 -16.32 -1.50 -8.19
N GLU A 82 -17.09 -0.40 -8.07
CA GLU A 82 -18.45 -0.44 -7.50
C GLU A 82 -19.46 -1.20 -8.38
N VAL A 83 -19.18 -1.40 -9.68
CA VAL A 83 -20.12 -2.07 -10.61
C VAL A 83 -19.99 -3.60 -10.61
N SER A 84 -18.93 -4.16 -10.02
CA SER A 84 -18.72 -5.62 -9.98
C SER A 84 -19.08 -6.28 -8.63
N ALA A 85 -19.73 -5.54 -7.73
CA ALA A 85 -20.18 -6.01 -6.42
C ALA A 85 -21.72 -5.96 -6.25
N ALA A 86 -22.47 -5.95 -7.36
CA ALA A 86 -23.92 -6.10 -7.38
C ALA A 86 -24.33 -7.45 -7.98
#